data_AF-R0MVR1-F1
#
_entry.id   AF-R0MVR1-F1
#
_cell.length_a   1.000
_cell.length_b   1.000
_cell.length_c   1.000
_cell.angle_alpha   90.00
_cell.angle_beta   90.00
_cell.angle_gamma   90.00
#
_symmetry.space_group_name_H-M   'P 1'
#
loop_
_entity.id
_entity.type
_entity.pdbx_description
1 polymer ?
#
loop_
_entity_poly.entity_id
_entity_poly.type
_entity_poly.pdbx_seq_one_letter_code
_entity_poly.pdbx_strand_id
1 'polypeptide(L)' 'MTFLDKINETAAFLKEKGILAPEFGLILGSGLGELAEEIENPVVVDYADIPNWGRSTVVGHAG' A
#
# COMPACT_ATOMS: atom_id res chain seq x y z
N MET A 1 -4.34 -15.42 15.80
CA MET A 1 -3.67 -15.00 14.57
C MET A 1 -2.28 -14.52 14.92
N THR A 2 -1.24 -15.17 14.39
CA THR A 2 0.17 -14.82 14.58
C THR A 2 0.54 -13.59 13.75
N PHE A 3 1.73 -13.02 13.96
CA PHE A 3 2.22 -11.93 13.11
C PHE A 3 2.38 -12.37 11.65
N LEU A 4 2.84 -13.59 11.42
CA LEU A 4 2.99 -14.16 10.08
C LEU A 4 1.62 -14.36 9.40
N ASP A 5 0.60 -14.77 10.15
CA ASP A 5 -0.76 -14.90 9.61
C ASP A 5 -1.29 -13.55 9.09
N LYS A 6 -1.06 -12.46 9.84
CA LYS A 6 -1.45 -11.10 9.42
C LYS A 6 -0.75 -10.66 8.14
N ILE A 7 0.56 -10.91 8.04
CA ILE A 7 1.33 -10.59 6.83
C ILE A 7 0.77 -11.33 5.61
N ASN A 8 0.47 -12.62 5.76
CA ASN A 8 -0.06 -13.44 4.67
C ASN A 8 -1.46 -13.00 4.23
N GLU A 9 -2.33 -12.63 5.20
CA GLU A 9 -3.65 -12.08 4.91
C GLU A 9 -3.55 -10.77 4.12
N THR A 10 -2.71 -9.83 4.57
CA THR A 10 -2.46 -8.58 3.86
C THR A 10 -1.89 -8.80 2.46
N ALA A 11 -0.90 -9.68 2.31
CA ALA A 11 -0.29 -9.99 1.02
C ALA A 11 -1.27 -10.64 0.05
N ALA A 12 -2.17 -11.51 0.53
CA ALA A 12 -3.22 -12.11 -0.28
C ALA A 12 -4.20 -11.03 -0.80
N PHE A 13 -4.65 -10.14 0.09
CA PHE A 13 -5.53 -9.02 -0.30
C PHE A 13 -4.90 -8.13 -1.38
N LEU A 14 -3.62 -7.75 -1.24
CA LEU A 14 -2.94 -6.92 -2.24
C LEU A 14 -2.80 -7.63 -3.61
N LYS A 15 -2.59 -8.95 -3.61
CA LYS A 15 -2.56 -9.75 -4.84
C LYS A 15 -3.92 -9.78 -5.54
N GLU A 16 -5.01 -9.91 -4.78
CA GLU A 16 -6.38 -9.86 -5.33
C GLU A 16 -6.72 -8.50 -5.94
N LYS A 17 -6.10 -7.41 -5.45
CA LYS A 17 -6.20 -6.08 -6.05
C LYS A 17 -5.38 -5.89 -7.33
N GLY A 18 -4.51 -6.85 -7.67
CA GLY A 18 -3.67 -6.81 -8.88
C GLY A 18 -2.19 -6.54 -8.62
N ILE A 19 -1.75 -6.45 -7.36
CA ILE A 19 -0.34 -6.27 -7.00
C ILE A 19 0.33 -7.64 -6.89
N LEU A 20 0.77 -8.18 -8.04
CA LEU A 20 1.19 -9.58 -8.14
C LEU A 20 2.67 -9.79 -7.77
N ALA A 21 3.58 -9.15 -8.50
CA ALA A 21 5.02 -9.37 -8.39
C ALA A 21 5.80 -8.09 -8.71
N PRO A 22 5.71 -7.04 -7.86
CA PRO A 22 6.52 -5.85 -8.04
C PRO A 22 8.01 -6.22 -7.89
N GLU A 23 8.85 -5.70 -8.79
CA GLU A 23 10.31 -5.92 -8.75
C GLU A 23 10.98 -5.17 -7.58
N PHE A 24 10.39 -4.03 -7.19
CA PHE A 24 10.85 -3.22 -6.08
C PHE A 24 9.67 -2.50 -5.41
N GLY A 25 9.87 -2.07 -4.17
CA GLY A 25 8.94 -1.20 -3.45
C GLY A 25 9.57 0.17 -3.21
N LEU A 26 8.75 1.22 -3.28
CA LEU A 26 9.14 2.60 -2.99
C LEU A 26 8.22 3.18 -1.92
N ILE A 27 8.80 3.84 -0.92
CA ILE A 27 8.06 4.57 0.12
C ILE A 27 8.30 6.06 -0.11
N LEU A 28 7.22 6.80 -0.34
CA LEU A 28 7.28 8.24 -0.59
C LEU A 28 7.13 9.01 0.73
N GLY A 29 8.17 9.76 1.08
CA GLY A 29 8.16 10.65 2.23
C GLY A 29 7.39 11.96 1.98
N SER A 30 7.38 12.84 2.99
CA SER A 30 6.75 14.15 2.89
C SER A 30 7.26 14.95 1.69
N GLY A 31 6.33 15.48 0.88
CA GLY A 31 6.64 16.27 -0.32
C GLY A 31 7.00 15.45 -1.57
N LEU A 32 6.97 14.13 -1.51
CA LEU A 32 7.28 13.24 -2.65
C LEU A 32 6.05 12.55 -3.25
N GLY A 33 4.85 12.87 -2.77
CA GLY A 33 3.60 12.20 -3.18
C GLY A 33 3.29 12.32 -4.67
N GLU A 34 3.67 13.43 -5.30
CA GLU A 34 3.48 13.68 -6.74
C GLU A 34 4.16 12.61 -7.62
N LEU A 35 5.22 11.95 -7.12
CA LEU A 35 5.88 10.86 -7.86
C LEU A 35 4.94 9.65 -8.09
N ALA A 36 3.92 9.47 -7.26
CA ALA A 36 2.93 8.42 -7.48
C ALA A 36 2.03 8.69 -8.69
N GLU A 37 1.87 9.96 -9.10
CA GLU A 37 1.05 10.34 -10.26
C GLU A 37 1.69 9.95 -11.59
N GLU A 38 3.01 9.72 -11.61
CA GLU A 38 3.77 9.25 -12.77
C GLU A 38 3.62 7.74 -13.02
N ILE A 39 2.92 7.00 -12.14
CA ILE A 39 2.69 5.57 -12.32
C ILE A 39 1.66 5.36 -13.44
N GLU A 40 2.07 4.71 -14.52
CA GLU A 40 1.17 4.31 -15.59
C GLU A 40 0.26 3.13 -15.19
N ASN A 41 -1.03 3.20 -15.52
CA ASN A 41 -2.04 2.19 -15.20
C ASN A 41 -2.03 1.76 -13.71
N PRO A 42 -2.16 2.71 -12.78
CA PRO A 42 -1.95 2.44 -11.37
C PRO A 42 -3.06 1.54 -10.80
N VAL A 43 -2.65 0.62 -9.93
CA VAL A 43 -3.56 -0.02 -8.97
C VAL A 43 -3.51 0.81 -7.69
N VAL A 44 -4.62 1.49 -7.39
CA VAL A 44 -4.74 2.32 -6.18
C VAL A 44 -5.51 1.54 -5.12
N VAL A 45 -4.93 1.46 -3.92
CA VAL A 45 -5.53 0.78 -2.77
C VAL A 45 -5.44 1.72 -1.56
N ASP A 46 -6.60 2.10 -1.01
CA ASP A 46 -6.65 2.91 0.20
C ASP A 46 -6.17 2.07 1.40
N TYR A 47 -5.30 2.64 2.24
CA TYR A 47 -4.81 1.97 3.45
C TYR A 47 -5.94 1.54 4.39
N ALA A 48 -7.07 2.25 4.40
CA ALA A 48 -8.23 1.90 5.20
C ALA A 48 -8.86 0.56 4.79
N ASP A 49 -8.67 0.14 3.54
CA ASP A 49 -9.15 -1.13 3.00
C ASP A 49 -8.15 -2.28 3.22
N ILE A 50 -6.88 -1.98 3.50
CA ILE A 50 -5.84 -3.00 3.67
C ILE A 50 -5.97 -3.63 5.07
N PRO A 51 -6.22 -4.95 5.18
CA PRO A 51 -6.33 -5.61 6.47
C PRO A 51 -4.98 -5.55 7.19
N ASN A 52 -5.03 -5.40 8.53
CA ASN A 52 -3.86 -5.30 9.41
C ASN A 52 -2.92 -4.12 9.13
N TRP A 53 -3.31 -3.16 8.29
CA TRP A 53 -2.50 -1.99 7.95
C TRP A 53 -2.73 -0.84 8.93
N GLY A 54 -1.68 -0.03 9.11
CA GLY A 54 -1.78 1.18 9.91
C GLY A 54 -2.57 2.26 9.17
N ARG A 55 -3.36 3.06 9.89
CA ARG A 55 -3.99 4.26 9.32
C ARG A 55 -3.01 5.43 9.43
N SER A 56 -2.78 6.14 8.32
CA SER A 56 -2.06 7.40 8.36
C SER A 56 -2.91 8.44 9.08
N THR A 57 -2.41 9.00 10.18
CA THR A 57 -3.09 10.06 10.94
C THR A 57 -2.45 11.42 10.72
N VAL A 58 -1.51 11.54 9.77
CA VAL A 58 -0.71 12.76 9.54
C VAL A 58 -1.29 13.53 8.35
N VAL A 59 -1.58 14.82 8.58
CA VAL A 59 -2.03 15.74 7.55
C VAL A 59 -0.97 15.84 6.43
N GLY A 60 -1.37 15.61 5.18
CA GLY A 60 -0.49 15.67 4.01
C GLY A 60 0.15 14.34 3.60
N HIS A 61 -0.12 13.25 4.33
CA HIS A 61 0.13 11.89 3.86
C HIS A 61 -1.19 11.35 3.33
N ALA A 62 -1.27 11.06 2.03
CA ALA A 62 -2.53 10.65 1.38
C ALA A 62 -3.08 9.31 1.90
N GLY A 63 -2.27 8.53 2.61
CA GLY A 63 -2.50 7.12 2.86
C GLY A 63 -1.39 6.38 2.15
#